data_AF-A0A0M9VX88-F1
#
_entry.id   AF-A0A0M9VX88-F1
#
_cell.length_a   1.000
_cell.length_b   1.000
_cell.length_c   1.000
_cell.angle_alpha   90.00
_cell.angle_beta   90.00
_cell.angle_gamma   90.00
#
_symmetry.space_group_name_H-M   'P 1'
#
loop_
_entity.id
_entity.type
_entity.pdbx_description
1 polymer ?
#
loop_
_entity_poly.entity_id
_entity_poly.type
_entity_poly.pdbx_seq_one_letter_code
_entity_poly.pdbx_strand_id
1 'polypeptide(L)'
;MIVMIPASIEPGLKVQVESLLRGLGVQFVDWESPAGTTFKWRRKVKSRFDEDMGRWEPMPLQIKPEKHALTILTAEELVEDTLNGDLDSSVRRTKEHFPGHEMVYMIQGMNAWIRRNRNIRNRQFASVVRQGADAAGTQSRRRNRTSNEEHISEDTVEDAMLRLQVEHGVLIHHTETQLDTAQWIVQFTQHISTIPYKKQRDEATASAGFCMESGQVRTGEDAQDTYVRLLQEIVRVTAPIAHGIAAEFDTDRQ
;
A
#
# COMPACT_ATOMS: atom_id res chain seq x y z
N MET A 1 -18.31 5.66 -6.00
CA MET A 1 -17.83 5.42 -4.62
C MET A 1 -18.18 6.61 -3.74
N ILE A 2 -18.22 6.41 -2.42
CA ILE A 2 -18.29 7.45 -1.40
C ILE A 2 -17.15 7.20 -0.41
N VAL A 3 -16.26 8.15 -0.20
CA VAL A 3 -15.17 8.09 0.79
C VAL A 3 -15.63 8.79 2.07
N MET A 4 -15.49 8.13 3.21
CA MET A 4 -15.75 8.74 4.51
C MET A 4 -14.43 9.30 5.04
N ILE A 5 -14.31 10.65 5.08
CA ILE A 5 -13.09 11.35 5.47
C ILE A 5 -13.15 11.68 6.98
N PRO A 6 -12.22 11.19 7.81
CA PRO A 6 -12.26 11.43 9.25
C PRO A 6 -12.14 12.93 9.55
N ALA A 7 -12.97 13.44 10.47
CA ALA A 7 -12.94 14.85 10.88
C ALA A 7 -11.60 15.26 11.53
N SER A 8 -10.87 14.29 12.12
CA SER A 8 -9.56 14.48 12.73
C SER A 8 -8.40 14.61 11.74
N ILE A 9 -8.66 14.52 10.44
CA ILE A 9 -7.63 14.63 9.40
C ILE A 9 -6.95 16.02 9.44
N GLU A 10 -5.64 16.03 9.17
CA GLU A 10 -4.89 17.26 9.01
C GLU A 10 -5.48 18.12 7.86
N PRO A 11 -5.71 19.45 8.06
CA PRO A 11 -6.42 20.28 7.09
C PRO A 11 -5.76 20.36 5.71
N GLY A 12 -4.42 20.43 5.64
CA GLY A 12 -3.69 20.45 4.38
C GLY A 12 -3.90 19.18 3.57
N LEU A 13 -3.79 18.01 4.22
CA LEU A 13 -4.06 16.71 3.63
C LEU A 13 -5.52 16.59 3.17
N LYS A 14 -6.49 17.10 3.96
CA LYS A 14 -7.91 17.10 3.59
C LYS A 14 -8.16 17.78 2.27
N VAL A 15 -7.63 19.00 2.09
CA VAL A 15 -7.80 19.77 0.86
C VAL A 15 -7.23 19.02 -0.35
N GLN A 16 -6.07 18.38 -0.19
CA GLN A 16 -5.46 17.59 -1.26
C GLN A 16 -6.30 16.36 -1.62
N VAL A 17 -6.74 15.59 -0.62
CA VAL A 17 -7.60 14.41 -0.81
C VAL A 17 -8.91 14.79 -1.49
N GLU A 18 -9.61 15.82 -1.00
CA GLU A 18 -10.86 16.27 -1.60
C GLU A 18 -10.68 16.71 -3.06
N SER A 19 -9.62 17.48 -3.34
CA SER A 19 -9.32 17.95 -4.70
C SER A 19 -9.14 16.77 -5.66
N LEU A 20 -8.34 15.78 -5.27
CA LEU A 20 -8.09 14.58 -6.09
C LEU A 20 -9.36 13.73 -6.25
N LEU A 21 -10.15 13.54 -5.18
CA LEU A 21 -11.41 12.78 -5.25
C LEU A 21 -12.45 13.45 -6.14
N ARG A 22 -12.55 14.80 -6.11
CA ARG A 22 -13.41 15.57 -7.04
C ARG A 22 -12.98 15.34 -8.48
N GLY A 23 -11.67 15.33 -8.75
CA GLY A 23 -11.12 15.05 -10.08
C GLY A 23 -11.55 13.68 -10.64
N LEU A 24 -11.84 12.71 -9.78
CA LEU A 24 -12.35 11.38 -10.16
C LEU A 24 -13.87 11.24 -10.14
N GLY A 25 -14.62 12.31 -9.83
CA GLY A 25 -16.06 12.25 -9.64
C GLY A 25 -16.49 11.37 -8.46
N VAL A 26 -15.59 11.14 -7.49
CA VAL A 26 -15.88 10.37 -6.28
C VAL A 26 -16.49 11.30 -5.25
N GLN A 27 -17.60 10.86 -4.64
CA GLN A 27 -18.21 11.59 -3.54
C GLN A 27 -17.44 11.34 -2.25
N PHE A 28 -17.47 12.30 -1.34
CA PHE A 28 -16.90 12.15 -0.01
C PHE A 28 -17.79 12.86 1.01
N VAL A 29 -17.72 12.38 2.25
CA VAL A 29 -18.49 12.90 3.38
C VAL A 29 -17.59 12.87 4.61
N ASP A 30 -17.62 13.93 5.40
CA ASP A 30 -16.93 13.97 6.68
C ASP A 30 -17.60 13.04 7.69
N TRP A 31 -16.80 12.43 8.58
CA TRP A 31 -17.35 11.61 9.65
C TRP A 31 -16.47 11.63 10.89
N GLU A 32 -17.10 11.40 12.04
CA GLU A 32 -16.38 11.17 13.30
C GLU A 32 -15.91 9.71 13.35
N SER A 33 -14.60 9.53 13.17
CA SER A 33 -13.98 8.21 13.30
C SER A 33 -13.89 7.84 14.78
N PRO A 34 -14.36 6.65 15.19
CA PRO A 34 -14.28 6.22 16.59
C PRO A 34 -12.84 5.84 17.01
N ALA A 35 -11.93 5.65 16.06
CA ALA A 35 -10.54 5.29 16.32
C ALA A 35 -9.60 5.94 15.31
N GLY A 36 -8.80 6.91 15.77
CA GLY A 36 -7.77 7.59 14.99
C GLY A 36 -8.27 8.27 13.71
N THR A 37 -7.32 8.70 12.89
CA THR A 37 -7.59 9.29 11.56
C THR A 37 -7.84 8.17 10.55
N THR A 38 -9.03 7.58 10.63
CA THR A 38 -9.41 6.41 9.83
C THR A 38 -10.42 6.74 8.72
N PHE A 39 -10.11 6.32 7.51
CA PHE A 39 -10.97 6.37 6.33
C PHE A 39 -11.71 5.06 6.18
N LYS A 40 -12.92 5.15 5.61
CA LYS A 40 -13.69 3.98 5.16
C LYS A 40 -14.44 4.31 3.89
N TRP A 41 -14.88 3.28 3.19
CA TRP A 41 -15.56 3.44 1.90
C TRP A 41 -16.99 2.92 1.95
N ARG A 42 -17.83 3.55 1.12
CA ARG A 42 -19.16 3.06 0.78
C ARG A 42 -19.32 3.02 -0.73
N ARG A 43 -20.06 2.04 -1.22
CA ARG A 43 -20.34 1.85 -2.64
C ARG A 43 -21.79 2.18 -2.95
N LYS A 44 -21.98 2.90 -4.05
CA LYS A 44 -23.27 3.05 -4.72
C LYS A 44 -23.48 1.84 -5.62
N VAL A 45 -24.47 1.02 -5.31
CA VAL A 45 -24.82 -0.18 -6.06
C VAL A 45 -26.13 0.09 -6.79
N LYS A 46 -26.10 -0.02 -8.12
CA LYS A 46 -27.27 0.17 -9.01
C LYS A 46 -27.60 -1.08 -9.82
N SER A 47 -26.80 -2.12 -9.68
CA SER A 47 -27.02 -3.41 -10.31
C SER A 47 -26.50 -4.51 -9.40
N ARG A 48 -27.13 -5.69 -9.48
CA ARG A 48 -26.67 -6.93 -8.85
C ARG A 48 -26.43 -7.93 -9.96
N PHE A 49 -25.35 -8.71 -9.85
CA PHE A 49 -25.14 -9.83 -10.75
C PHE A 49 -26.00 -10.99 -10.29
N ASP A 50 -26.78 -11.54 -11.22
CA ASP A 50 -27.53 -12.78 -11.05
C ASP A 50 -26.63 -13.91 -11.57
N GLU A 51 -26.15 -14.76 -10.66
CA GLU A 51 -25.25 -15.87 -10.97
C GLU A 51 -25.95 -16.98 -11.76
N ASP A 52 -27.22 -17.25 -11.47
CA ASP A 52 -28.00 -18.29 -12.14
C ASP A 52 -28.23 -17.94 -13.61
N MET A 53 -28.43 -16.64 -13.90
CA MET A 53 -28.71 -16.14 -15.24
C MET A 53 -27.50 -15.50 -15.93
N GLY A 54 -26.35 -15.44 -15.26
CA GLY A 54 -25.09 -14.93 -15.79
C GLY A 54 -25.15 -13.45 -16.25
N ARG A 55 -26.02 -12.63 -15.67
CA ARG A 55 -26.24 -11.24 -16.14
C ARG A 55 -26.43 -10.24 -15.01
N TRP A 56 -26.23 -8.97 -15.33
CA TRP A 56 -26.48 -7.86 -14.40
C TRP A 56 -27.94 -7.43 -14.45
N GLU A 57 -28.58 -7.42 -13.29
CA GLU A 57 -29.94 -6.91 -13.11
C GLU A 57 -29.91 -5.52 -12.48
N PRO A 58 -30.53 -4.51 -13.10
CA PRO A 58 -30.68 -3.20 -12.50
C PRO A 58 -31.45 -3.30 -11.17
N MET A 59 -31.03 -2.51 -10.20
CA MET A 59 -31.70 -2.41 -8.90
C MET A 59 -31.75 -0.94 -8.45
N PRO A 60 -32.71 -0.58 -7.58
CA PRO A 60 -32.71 0.74 -6.96
C PRO A 60 -31.36 1.04 -6.31
N LEU A 61 -30.94 2.31 -6.38
CA LEU A 61 -29.67 2.74 -5.83
C LEU A 61 -29.59 2.41 -4.33
N GLN A 62 -28.64 1.57 -3.95
CA GLN A 62 -28.32 1.25 -2.57
C GLN A 62 -26.92 1.71 -2.23
N ILE A 63 -26.72 2.18 -1.00
CA ILE A 63 -25.39 2.51 -0.46
C ILE A 63 -24.99 1.37 0.47
N LYS A 64 -23.91 0.65 0.12
CA LYS A 64 -23.38 -0.46 0.93
C LYS A 64 -22.00 -0.13 1.49
N PRO A 65 -21.65 -0.56 2.71
CA PRO A 65 -20.30 -0.39 3.24
C PRO A 65 -19.30 -1.29 2.50
N GLU A 66 -18.07 -0.82 2.34
CA GLU A 66 -16.93 -1.64 1.93
C GLU A 66 -16.23 -2.25 3.14
N LYS A 67 -15.54 -3.38 2.95
CA LYS A 67 -14.83 -4.10 4.01
C LYS A 67 -13.38 -3.65 4.20
N HIS A 68 -13.08 -2.38 3.95
CA HIS A 68 -11.73 -1.84 4.05
C HIS A 68 -11.74 -0.59 4.92
N ALA A 69 -10.73 -0.44 5.76
CA ALA A 69 -10.49 0.75 6.55
C ALA A 69 -9.00 1.11 6.51
N LEU A 70 -8.70 2.41 6.44
CA LEU A 70 -7.34 2.93 6.28
C LEU A 70 -7.06 3.95 7.36
N THR A 71 -6.12 3.66 8.24
CA THR A 71 -5.71 4.55 9.33
C THR A 71 -4.39 5.22 8.98
N ILE A 72 -4.30 6.53 9.15
CA ILE A 72 -3.06 7.28 8.96
C ILE A 72 -2.34 7.38 10.30
N LEU A 73 -1.04 7.11 10.29
CA LEU A 73 -0.11 7.36 11.38
C LEU A 73 1.11 8.11 10.84
N THR A 74 1.63 9.07 11.59
CA THR A 74 2.95 9.65 11.32
C THR A 74 4.05 8.73 11.84
N ALA A 75 5.27 8.89 11.32
CA ALA A 75 6.43 8.18 11.83
C ALA A 75 6.68 8.50 13.31
N GLU A 76 6.51 9.76 13.70
CA GLU A 76 6.65 10.19 15.09
C GLU A 76 5.64 9.51 16.02
N GLU A 77 4.34 9.48 15.67
CA GLU A 77 3.30 8.80 16.46
C GLU A 77 3.59 7.29 16.60
N LEU A 78 3.98 6.62 15.51
CA LEU A 78 4.29 5.19 15.56
C LEU A 78 5.46 4.90 16.50
N VAL A 79 6.52 5.70 16.43
CA VAL A 79 7.70 5.54 17.27
C VAL A 79 7.36 5.79 18.73
N GLU A 80 6.57 6.83 19.01
CA GLU A 80 6.10 7.13 20.37
C GLU A 80 5.26 5.96 20.93
N ASP A 81 4.28 5.48 20.18
CA ASP A 81 3.43 4.33 20.57
C ASP A 81 4.26 3.05 20.78
N THR A 82 5.31 2.86 19.97
CA THR A 82 6.24 1.73 20.10
C THR A 82 7.05 1.81 21.39
N LEU A 83 7.60 2.98 21.70
CA LEU A 83 8.42 3.19 22.90
C LEU A 83 7.59 3.13 24.18
N ASN A 84 6.34 3.57 24.13
CA ASN A 84 5.39 3.49 25.25
C ASN A 84 4.79 2.09 25.44
N GLY A 85 4.93 1.20 24.44
CA GLY A 85 4.33 -0.14 24.45
C GLY A 85 2.82 -0.14 24.22
N ASP A 86 2.27 0.95 23.70
CA ASP A 86 0.82 1.14 23.51
C ASP A 86 0.33 0.72 22.12
N LEU A 87 1.24 0.51 21.17
CA LEU A 87 0.95 0.27 19.76
C LEU A 87 -0.05 -0.89 19.54
N ASP A 88 0.22 -2.06 20.11
CA ASP A 88 -0.64 -3.25 19.95
C ASP A 88 -2.05 -3.02 20.53
N SER A 89 -2.13 -2.30 21.66
CA SER A 89 -3.39 -1.96 22.29
C SER A 89 -4.21 -0.98 21.45
N SER A 90 -3.53 -0.02 20.82
CA SER A 90 -4.12 0.97 19.91
C SER A 90 -4.67 0.30 18.64
N VAL A 91 -3.91 -0.62 18.03
CA VAL A 91 -4.34 -1.38 16.87
C VAL A 91 -5.50 -2.31 17.21
N ARG A 92 -5.45 -3.03 18.34
CA ARG A 92 -6.56 -3.88 18.79
C ARG A 92 -7.85 -3.08 18.98
N ARG A 93 -7.78 -1.95 19.70
CA ARG A 93 -8.93 -1.05 19.90
C ARG A 93 -9.47 -0.53 18.57
N THR A 94 -8.60 -0.20 17.63
CA THR A 94 -9.03 0.23 16.29
C THR A 94 -9.79 -0.91 15.59
N LYS A 95 -9.25 -2.13 15.56
CA LYS A 95 -9.91 -3.30 14.96
C LYS A 95 -11.27 -3.62 15.57
N GLU A 96 -11.44 -3.45 16.88
CA GLU A 96 -12.73 -3.64 17.55
C GLU A 96 -13.83 -2.73 16.99
N HIS A 97 -13.48 -1.53 16.52
CA HIS A 97 -14.43 -0.60 15.89
C HIS A 97 -14.69 -0.90 14.41
N PHE A 98 -13.87 -1.74 13.78
CA PHE A 98 -13.98 -2.12 12.37
C PHE A 98 -14.01 -3.65 12.20
N PRO A 99 -14.97 -4.35 12.81
CA PRO A 99 -15.04 -5.81 12.72
C PRO A 99 -15.20 -6.26 11.27
N GLY A 100 -14.41 -7.25 10.86
CA GLY A 100 -14.44 -7.82 9.50
C GLY A 100 -13.92 -6.91 8.40
N HIS A 101 -13.28 -5.78 8.73
CA HIS A 101 -12.59 -4.95 7.76
C HIS A 101 -11.12 -5.38 7.62
N GLU A 102 -10.61 -5.32 6.39
CA GLU A 102 -9.18 -5.33 6.12
C GLU A 102 -8.63 -3.94 6.49
N MET A 103 -7.73 -3.93 7.48
CA MET A 103 -7.12 -2.71 8.00
C MET A 103 -5.81 -2.44 7.26
N VAL A 104 -5.68 -1.21 6.76
CA VAL A 104 -4.45 -0.68 6.18
C VAL A 104 -3.95 0.46 7.07
N TYR A 105 -2.71 0.39 7.51
CA TYR A 105 -2.01 1.47 8.19
C TYR A 105 -1.10 2.17 7.20
N MET A 106 -1.34 3.46 6.98
CA MET A 106 -0.52 4.28 6.12
C MET A 106 0.39 5.15 6.98
N ILE A 107 1.68 4.84 6.95
CA ILE A 107 2.70 5.46 7.79
C ILE A 107 3.42 6.54 7.00
N GLN A 108 3.19 7.80 7.38
CA GLN A 108 3.78 8.95 6.72
C GLN A 108 5.15 9.30 7.32
N GLY A 109 6.16 9.41 6.46
CA GLY A 109 7.47 9.97 6.81
C GLY A 109 8.48 8.99 7.40
N MET A 110 8.21 7.68 7.41
CA MET A 110 9.08 6.69 8.07
C MET A 110 10.52 6.70 7.54
N ASN A 111 10.70 6.73 6.21
CA ASN A 111 12.02 6.80 5.60
C ASN A 111 12.80 8.06 6.00
N ALA A 112 12.11 9.21 6.04
CA ALA A 112 12.71 10.46 6.45
C ALA A 112 13.12 10.42 7.93
N TRP A 113 12.28 9.81 8.77
CA TRP A 113 12.57 9.57 10.18
C TRP A 113 13.80 8.66 10.36
N ILE A 114 13.87 7.52 9.68
CA ILE A 114 15.03 6.59 9.74
C ILE A 114 16.32 7.32 9.34
N ARG A 115 16.29 8.09 8.25
CA ARG A 115 17.45 8.89 7.80
C ARG A 115 17.87 9.91 8.87
N ARG A 116 16.92 10.60 9.51
CA ARG A 116 17.18 11.55 10.61
C ARG A 116 17.81 10.84 11.81
N ASN A 117 17.26 9.69 12.20
CA ASN A 117 17.74 8.89 13.32
C ASN A 117 19.18 8.37 13.11
N ARG A 118 19.51 7.89 11.90
CA ARG A 118 20.90 7.52 11.53
C ARG A 118 21.86 8.69 11.64
N ASN A 119 21.43 9.89 11.25
CA ASN A 119 22.25 11.10 11.35
C ASN A 119 22.54 11.48 12.80
N ILE A 120 21.59 11.26 13.72
CA ILE A 120 21.80 11.46 15.16
C ILE A 120 22.89 10.50 15.66
N ARG A 121 22.77 9.19 15.35
CA ARG A 121 23.80 8.19 15.70
C ARG A 121 25.18 8.57 15.18
N ASN A 122 25.27 8.97 13.91
CA ASN A 122 26.55 9.34 13.28
C ASN A 122 27.17 10.58 13.94
N ARG A 123 26.36 11.57 14.34
CA ARG A 123 26.83 12.76 15.07
C ARG A 123 27.35 12.41 16.46
N GLN A 124 26.66 11.52 17.17
CA GLN A 124 27.07 11.02 18.49
C GLN A 124 28.37 10.21 18.38
N PHE A 125 28.50 9.34 17.38
CA PHE A 125 29.75 8.60 17.14
C PHE A 125 30.92 9.54 16.82
N ALA A 126 30.71 10.51 15.92
CA ALA A 126 31.75 11.47 15.54
C ALA A 126 32.17 12.39 16.70
N SER A 127 31.27 12.73 17.62
CA SER A 127 31.64 13.50 18.82
C SER A 127 32.48 12.68 19.79
N VAL A 128 32.14 11.41 20.01
CA VAL A 128 32.91 10.49 20.87
C VAL A 128 34.31 10.24 20.30
N VAL A 129 34.44 9.95 19.01
CA VAL A 129 35.75 9.73 18.37
C VAL A 129 36.63 10.98 18.44
N ARG A 130 36.05 12.17 18.20
CA ARG A 130 36.81 13.44 18.33
C ARG A 130 37.25 13.70 19.77
N GLN A 131 36.40 13.47 20.76
CA GLN A 131 36.78 13.61 22.17
C GLN A 131 37.86 12.59 22.58
N GLY A 132 37.85 11.38 22.02
CA GLY A 132 38.90 10.38 22.23
C GLY A 132 40.22 10.71 21.54
N ALA A 133 40.19 11.39 20.38
CA ALA A 133 41.37 11.84 19.64
C ALA A 133 41.97 13.16 20.18
N ASP A 134 41.14 14.06 20.71
CA ASP A 134 41.55 15.35 21.28
C ASP A 134 42.08 15.25 22.73
N ALA A 135 42.25 14.05 23.28
CA ALA A 135 42.99 13.83 24.54
C ALA A 135 44.48 14.26 24.45
N ALA A 136 44.96 14.66 23.27
CA ALA A 136 46.29 15.24 23.04
C ALA A 136 46.31 16.72 22.59
N GLY A 137 45.16 17.43 22.52
CA GLY A 137 45.10 18.75 21.87
C GLY A 137 44.10 19.73 22.49
N THR A 138 44.65 20.80 23.08
CA THR A 138 44.05 21.99 23.71
C THR A 138 42.68 22.48 23.19
N GLN A 139 41.74 22.60 24.13
CA GLN A 139 40.58 23.50 24.24
C GLN A 139 40.04 24.21 22.97
N SER A 140 38.78 23.90 22.62
CA SER A 140 37.83 24.94 22.17
C SER A 140 36.39 24.56 22.52
N ARG A 141 35.90 25.13 23.62
CA ARG A 141 34.50 25.06 24.05
C ARG A 141 33.65 25.99 23.17
N ARG A 142 33.03 25.45 22.12
CA ARG A 142 31.81 26.05 21.55
C ARG A 142 30.62 25.12 21.81
N ARG A 143 29.98 25.42 22.93
CA ARG A 143 28.74 24.81 23.41
C ARG A 143 27.61 25.23 22.46
N ASN A 144 27.33 24.42 21.44
CA ASN A 144 26.08 24.53 20.70
C ASN A 144 25.09 23.54 21.29
N ARG A 145 24.15 24.11 22.05
CA ARG A 145 22.96 23.48 22.61
C ARG A 145 22.10 23.04 21.44
N THR A 146 22.30 21.81 20.99
CA THR A 146 21.54 21.22 19.88
C THR A 146 20.83 20.00 20.44
N SER A 147 19.50 20.05 20.39
CA SER A 147 18.45 19.11 20.84
C SER A 147 18.88 17.80 21.53
N ASN A 148 18.20 17.50 22.66
CA ASN A 148 18.18 16.18 23.32
C ASN A 148 17.51 15.10 22.43
N GLU A 149 17.87 15.01 21.15
CA GLU A 149 17.41 13.94 20.28
C GLU A 149 18.26 12.70 20.58
N GLU A 150 17.68 11.77 21.33
CA GLU A 150 18.27 10.47 21.62
C GLU A 150 18.15 9.55 20.40
N HIS A 151 19.18 8.74 20.17
CA HIS A 151 19.14 7.77 19.08
C HIS A 151 18.25 6.60 19.49
N ILE A 152 17.28 6.26 18.65
CA ILE A 152 16.37 5.13 18.86
C ILE A 152 16.86 3.96 18.01
N SER A 153 16.83 2.74 18.53
CA SER A 153 17.18 1.56 17.72
C SER A 153 16.18 1.37 16.57
N GLU A 154 16.67 1.27 15.34
CA GLU A 154 15.83 1.01 14.16
C GLU A 154 15.15 -0.35 14.26
N ASP A 155 15.86 -1.36 14.77
CA ASP A 155 15.35 -2.72 14.97
C ASP A 155 14.09 -2.74 15.83
N THR A 156 14.00 -1.87 16.85
CA THR A 156 12.82 -1.78 17.72
C THR A 156 11.57 -1.36 16.94
N VAL A 157 11.70 -0.43 16.00
CA VAL A 157 10.60 0.08 15.20
C VAL A 157 10.23 -0.90 14.08
N GLU A 158 11.23 -1.51 13.44
CA GLU A 158 11.02 -2.54 12.43
C GLU A 158 10.34 -3.79 13.01
N ASP A 159 10.78 -4.26 14.18
CA ASP A 159 10.15 -5.36 14.91
C ASP A 159 8.70 -5.04 15.29
N ALA A 160 8.43 -3.80 15.71
CA ALA A 160 7.07 -3.38 16.05
C ALA A 160 6.15 -3.40 14.82
N MET A 161 6.59 -2.88 13.68
CA MET A 161 5.82 -2.95 12.43
C MET A 161 5.62 -4.40 11.96
N LEU A 162 6.63 -5.26 12.11
CA LEU A 162 6.53 -6.68 11.79
C LEU A 162 5.50 -7.38 12.69
N ARG A 163 5.54 -7.12 14.01
CA ARG A 163 4.55 -7.64 14.96
C ARG A 163 3.14 -7.21 14.60
N LEU A 164 2.94 -5.95 14.21
CA LEU A 164 1.65 -5.49 13.73
C LEU A 164 1.13 -6.32 12.54
N GLN A 165 1.97 -6.59 11.55
CA GLN A 165 1.57 -7.39 10.39
C GLN A 165 1.28 -8.84 10.77
N VAL A 166 2.11 -9.46 11.62
CA VAL A 166 2.01 -10.89 11.97
C VAL A 166 0.89 -11.15 12.97
N GLU A 167 0.85 -10.40 14.07
CA GLU A 167 -0.08 -10.64 15.17
C GLU A 167 -1.47 -10.06 14.89
N HIS A 168 -1.52 -8.88 14.24
CA HIS A 168 -2.77 -8.21 13.97
C HIS A 168 -3.26 -8.37 12.52
N GLY A 169 -2.47 -8.93 11.61
CA GLY A 169 -2.89 -9.15 10.22
C GLY A 169 -3.25 -7.84 9.50
N VAL A 170 -2.62 -6.73 9.89
CA VAL A 170 -2.84 -5.42 9.26
C VAL A 170 -1.87 -5.23 8.11
N LEU A 171 -2.30 -4.50 7.08
CA LEU A 171 -1.41 -4.12 5.98
C LEU A 171 -0.73 -2.81 6.32
N ILE A 172 0.55 -2.67 5.97
CA ILE A 172 1.31 -1.43 6.20
C ILE A 172 1.73 -0.87 4.85
N HIS A 173 1.50 0.43 4.65
CA HIS A 173 1.92 1.16 3.47
C HIS A 173 2.69 2.42 3.90
N HIS A 174 3.86 2.66 3.32
CA HIS A 174 4.67 3.83 3.66
C HIS A 174 4.45 4.95 2.63
N THR A 175 4.36 6.18 3.12
CA THR A 175 4.33 7.39 2.28
C THR A 175 5.38 8.38 2.76
N GLU A 176 5.90 9.22 1.88
CA GLU A 176 6.94 10.20 2.25
C GLU A 176 6.35 11.57 2.60
N THR A 177 5.36 12.05 1.82
CA THR A 177 4.80 13.41 1.95
C THR A 177 3.29 13.37 2.05
N GLN A 178 2.66 14.46 2.50
CA GLN A 178 1.20 14.58 2.53
C GLN A 178 0.56 14.40 1.14
N LEU A 179 1.21 14.90 0.08
CA LEU A 179 0.70 14.75 -1.28
C LEU A 179 0.71 13.28 -1.72
N ASP A 180 1.79 12.57 -1.40
CA ASP A 180 1.91 11.12 -1.64
C ASP A 180 0.85 10.35 -0.84
N THR A 181 0.64 10.69 0.44
CA THR A 181 -0.46 10.19 1.27
C THR A 181 -1.83 10.40 0.60
N ALA A 182 -2.11 11.60 0.08
CA ALA A 182 -3.35 11.90 -0.61
C ALA A 182 -3.53 11.08 -1.90
N GLN A 183 -2.46 10.94 -2.68
CA GLN A 183 -2.45 10.13 -3.91
C GLN A 183 -2.73 8.65 -3.60
N TRP A 184 -2.14 8.10 -2.54
CA TRP A 184 -2.40 6.72 -2.14
C TRP A 184 -3.83 6.49 -1.66
N ILE A 185 -4.46 7.41 -0.92
CA ILE A 185 -5.89 7.31 -0.56
C ILE A 185 -6.76 7.20 -1.83
N VAL A 186 -6.42 7.97 -2.85
CA VAL A 186 -7.11 7.98 -4.13
C VAL A 186 -6.88 6.67 -4.89
N GLN A 187 -5.64 6.18 -4.90
CA GLN A 187 -5.26 4.91 -5.50
C GLN A 187 -6.00 3.74 -4.84
N PHE A 188 -6.05 3.68 -3.50
CA PHE A 188 -6.85 2.71 -2.75
C PHE A 188 -8.33 2.82 -3.11
N THR A 189 -8.87 4.03 -3.22
CA THR A 189 -10.27 4.25 -3.62
C THR A 189 -10.56 3.64 -4.99
N GLN A 190 -9.67 3.83 -5.97
CA GLN A 190 -9.79 3.22 -7.29
C GLN A 190 -9.69 1.69 -7.21
N HIS A 191 -8.67 1.15 -6.53
CA HIS A 191 -8.51 -0.29 -6.36
C HIS A 191 -9.73 -0.94 -5.72
N ILE A 192 -10.19 -0.42 -4.58
CA ILE A 192 -11.39 -0.90 -3.88
C ILE A 192 -12.59 -0.88 -4.81
N SER A 193 -12.75 0.18 -5.62
CA SER A 193 -13.85 0.27 -6.59
C SER A 193 -13.85 -0.88 -7.61
N THR A 194 -12.67 -1.39 -7.97
CA THR A 194 -12.52 -2.48 -8.95
C THR A 194 -12.62 -3.90 -8.35
N ILE A 195 -12.54 -4.06 -7.02
CA ILE A 195 -12.49 -5.39 -6.37
C ILE A 195 -13.62 -6.33 -6.83
N PRO A 196 -14.92 -5.94 -6.82
CA PRO A 196 -15.98 -6.86 -7.22
C PRO A 196 -15.88 -7.29 -8.69
N TYR A 197 -15.44 -6.38 -9.56
CA TYR A 197 -15.26 -6.69 -10.98
C TYR A 197 -14.10 -7.66 -11.19
N LYS A 198 -12.98 -7.45 -10.48
CA LYS A 198 -11.85 -8.38 -10.52
C LYS A 198 -12.24 -9.77 -10.02
N LYS A 199 -12.87 -9.87 -8.84
CA LYS A 199 -13.34 -11.15 -8.29
C LYS A 199 -14.25 -11.90 -9.26
N GLN A 200 -15.24 -11.21 -9.84
CA GLN A 200 -16.13 -11.82 -10.82
C GLN A 200 -15.40 -12.28 -12.07
N ARG A 201 -14.49 -11.45 -12.61
CA ARG A 201 -13.69 -11.81 -13.77
C ARG A 201 -12.86 -13.05 -13.46
N ASP A 202 -12.19 -13.07 -12.30
CA ASP A 202 -11.31 -14.16 -11.88
C ASP A 202 -12.12 -15.46 -11.67
N GLU A 203 -13.35 -15.38 -11.13
CA GLU A 203 -14.30 -16.49 -11.02
C GLU A 203 -14.75 -17.00 -12.41
N ALA A 204 -15.12 -16.09 -13.32
CA ALA A 204 -15.55 -16.44 -14.68
C ALA A 204 -14.42 -17.06 -15.51
N THR A 205 -13.18 -16.65 -15.26
CA THR A 205 -11.99 -17.20 -15.92
C THR A 205 -11.31 -18.29 -15.10
N ALA A 206 -11.86 -18.76 -13.99
CA ALA A 206 -11.16 -19.70 -13.10
C ALA A 206 -10.69 -20.99 -13.82
N SER A 207 -11.42 -21.44 -14.85
CA SER A 207 -11.08 -22.60 -15.67
C SER A 207 -10.05 -22.31 -16.78
N ALA A 208 -9.84 -21.05 -17.14
CA ALA A 208 -8.97 -20.60 -18.24
C ALA A 208 -8.06 -19.42 -17.83
N GLY A 209 -7.80 -19.25 -16.53
CA GLY A 209 -7.10 -18.06 -15.99
C GLY A 209 -5.71 -17.90 -16.57
N PHE A 210 -5.05 -19.04 -16.84
CA PHE A 210 -3.75 -19.13 -17.51
C PHE A 210 -3.67 -18.34 -18.83
N CYS A 211 -4.74 -18.36 -19.64
CA CYS A 211 -4.75 -17.72 -20.96
C CYS A 211 -5.37 -16.31 -20.97
N MET A 212 -6.13 -15.95 -19.93
CA MET A 212 -6.96 -14.74 -19.92
C MET A 212 -6.42 -13.64 -18.99
N GLU A 213 -5.51 -13.98 -18.06
CA GLU A 213 -4.92 -13.04 -17.11
C GLU A 213 -3.80 -12.17 -17.73
N SER A 214 -3.05 -12.71 -18.70
CA SER A 214 -1.96 -12.02 -19.41
C SER A 214 -2.44 -11.05 -20.51
N GLY A 215 -3.75 -11.02 -20.80
CA GLY A 215 -4.36 -10.23 -21.87
C GLY A 215 -4.48 -11.02 -23.17
N GLN A 216 -4.62 -10.30 -24.30
CA GLN A 216 -4.68 -10.93 -25.62
C GLN A 216 -3.34 -11.60 -25.93
N VAL A 217 -3.34 -12.92 -26.18
CA VAL A 217 -2.17 -13.66 -26.68
C VAL A 217 -1.59 -12.90 -27.88
N ARG A 218 -0.28 -12.62 -27.85
CA ARG A 218 0.37 -11.82 -28.88
C ARG A 218 0.30 -12.56 -30.21
N THR A 219 -0.54 -12.10 -31.13
CA THR A 219 -0.63 -12.64 -32.49
C THR A 219 0.70 -12.39 -33.21
N GLY A 220 1.21 -13.40 -33.91
CA GLY A 220 2.39 -13.25 -34.75
C GLY A 220 2.08 -12.51 -36.06
N GLU A 221 3.11 -11.98 -36.70
CA GLU A 221 3.00 -11.31 -38.01
C GLU A 221 2.87 -12.33 -39.17
N ASP A 222 3.49 -13.50 -39.01
CA ASP A 222 3.44 -14.62 -39.94
C ASP A 222 3.25 -15.97 -39.20
N ALA A 223 3.21 -17.07 -39.96
CA ALA A 223 3.02 -18.41 -39.40
C ALA A 223 4.20 -18.86 -38.50
N GLN A 224 5.43 -18.45 -38.84
CA GLN A 224 6.63 -18.83 -38.09
C GLN A 224 6.72 -18.05 -36.78
N ASP A 225 6.48 -16.75 -36.80
CA ASP A 225 6.37 -15.88 -35.62
C ASP A 225 5.20 -16.32 -34.73
N THR A 226 4.07 -16.72 -35.32
CA THR A 226 2.94 -17.27 -34.55
C THR A 226 3.33 -18.56 -33.83
N TYR A 227 4.04 -19.47 -34.51
CA TYR A 227 4.52 -20.71 -33.90
C TYR A 227 5.55 -20.46 -32.79
N VAL A 228 6.50 -19.55 -33.01
CA VAL A 228 7.47 -19.15 -31.98
C VAL A 228 6.78 -18.51 -30.77
N ARG A 229 5.78 -17.65 -30.97
CA ARG A 229 5.01 -17.05 -29.87
C ARG A 229 4.15 -18.07 -29.14
N LEU A 230 3.56 -19.03 -29.84
CA LEU A 230 2.85 -20.16 -29.23
C LEU A 230 3.78 -20.95 -28.29
N LEU A 231 5.00 -21.26 -28.75
CA LEU A 231 5.99 -21.96 -27.92
C LEU A 231 6.36 -21.15 -26.67
N GLN A 232 6.43 -19.81 -26.77
CA GLN A 232 6.71 -18.93 -25.62
C GLN A 232 5.59 -18.87 -24.59
N GLU A 233 4.35 -19.24 -24.95
CA GLU A 233 3.24 -19.36 -23.99
C GLU A 233 3.40 -20.62 -23.10
N ILE A 234 4.29 -21.56 -23.46
CA ILE A 234 4.59 -22.73 -22.61
C ILE A 234 5.47 -22.28 -21.44
N VAL A 235 5.06 -22.65 -20.22
CA VAL A 235 5.78 -22.32 -18.98
C VAL A 235 7.26 -22.71 -19.09
N ARG A 236 8.15 -21.74 -18.82
CA ARG A 236 9.64 -21.84 -18.86
C ARG A 236 10.24 -21.94 -20.27
N VAL A 237 9.48 -21.73 -21.33
CA VAL A 237 10.04 -21.59 -22.68
C VAL A 237 10.34 -20.11 -22.93
N THR A 238 11.62 -19.78 -22.98
CA THR A 238 12.07 -18.43 -23.33
C THR A 238 12.19 -18.29 -24.85
N ALA A 239 12.23 -17.04 -25.35
CA ALA A 239 12.35 -16.78 -26.79
C ALA A 239 13.52 -17.54 -27.46
N PRO A 240 14.75 -17.61 -26.87
CA PRO A 240 15.82 -18.42 -27.46
C PRO A 240 15.51 -19.92 -27.56
N ILE A 241 14.82 -20.48 -26.56
CA ILE A 241 14.42 -21.90 -26.55
C ILE A 241 13.35 -22.13 -27.62
N ALA A 242 12.36 -21.24 -27.74
CA ALA A 242 11.33 -21.30 -28.77
C ALA A 242 11.93 -21.23 -30.18
N HIS A 243 12.89 -20.33 -30.42
CA HIS A 243 13.62 -20.27 -31.69
C HIS A 243 14.46 -21.51 -31.97
N GLY A 244 15.06 -22.12 -30.94
CA GLY A 244 15.79 -23.38 -31.08
C GLY A 244 14.86 -24.53 -31.51
N ILE A 245 13.68 -24.64 -30.90
CA ILE A 245 12.67 -25.63 -31.27
C ILE A 245 12.15 -25.37 -32.68
N ALA A 246 11.86 -24.11 -33.02
CA ALA A 246 11.37 -23.74 -34.34
C ALA A 246 12.39 -23.95 -35.47
N ALA A 247 13.69 -23.89 -35.16
CA ALA A 247 14.74 -24.22 -36.12
C ALA A 247 14.81 -25.73 -36.44
N GLU A 248 14.36 -26.59 -35.52
CA GLU A 248 14.33 -28.05 -35.70
C GLU A 248 12.99 -28.53 -36.29
N PHE A 249 11.89 -27.87 -35.90
CA PHE A 249 10.53 -28.19 -36.34
C PHE A 249 9.85 -26.94 -36.91
N ASP A 250 9.92 -26.79 -38.24
CA ASP A 250 9.50 -25.56 -38.94
C ASP A 250 7.98 -25.28 -38.88
N THR A 251 7.13 -26.29 -38.59
CA THR A 251 5.66 -26.12 -38.44
C THR A 251 5.00 -27.21 -37.56
N ASP A 252 3.82 -26.90 -36.99
CA ASP A 252 2.93 -27.82 -36.25
C ASP A 252 2.30 -28.96 -37.10
N ARG A 253 2.63 -29.06 -38.41
CA ARG A 253 2.12 -30.13 -39.29
C ARG A 253 3.15 -31.24 -39.41
N GLN A 254 2.96 -32.31 -38.64
CA GLN A 254 3.42 -33.66 -38.98
C GLN A 254 2.24 -34.52 -39.42
#